data_AF-A0A2D6XLD8-F1
#
_entry.id   AF-A0A2D6XLD8-F1
#
_cell.length_a   1.000
_cell.length_b   1.000
_cell.length_c   1.000
_cell.angle_alpha   90.00
_cell.angle_beta   90.00
_cell.angle_gamma   90.00
#
_symmetry.space_group_name_H-M   'P 1'
#
loop_
_entity.id
_entity.type
_entity.pdbx_description
1 polymer ?
#
loop_
_entity_poly.entity_id
_entity_poly.type
_entity_poly.pdbx_seq_one_letter_code
_entity_poly.pdbx_strand_id
1 'polypeptide(L)'
;MLSFLNILILLIFILIAFLVLRVEHGGRKVKIVALILIGLLLYFSIANLFTSEKVDLTSPRGIIKAVYIYFGWLGQTASTLWDIGAGTFRTVGNAINFNVTESDPE
;
A
#
# COMPACT_ATOMS: atom_id res chain seq x y z
N MET A 1 4.16 1.73 22.28
CA MET A 1 4.57 0.33 22.53
C MET A 1 3.85 -0.55 21.53
N LEU A 2 4.59 -1.30 20.69
CA LEU A 2 3.98 -2.37 19.90
C LEU A 2 3.44 -3.42 20.89
N SER A 3 2.12 -3.63 20.89
CA SER A 3 1.51 -4.67 21.71
C SER A 3 2.04 -6.05 21.28
N PHE A 4 2.22 -6.96 22.23
CA PHE A 4 2.66 -8.35 21.98
C PHE A 4 1.82 -9.03 20.89
N LEU A 5 0.54 -8.68 20.83
CA LEU A 5 -0.42 -9.16 19.85
C LEU A 5 -0.09 -8.69 18.41
N ASN A 6 0.43 -7.46 18.26
CA ASN A 6 0.84 -6.91 16.96
C ASN A 6 2.10 -7.64 16.43
N ILE A 7 3.02 -7.99 17.32
CA ILE A 7 4.24 -8.74 16.96
C ILE A 7 3.88 -10.14 16.50
N LEU A 8 2.92 -10.78 17.16
CA LEU A 8 2.48 -12.14 16.84
C LEU A 8 1.75 -12.21 15.49
N ILE A 9 0.90 -11.23 15.19
CA ILE A 9 0.26 -11.09 13.87
C ILE A 9 1.31 -10.88 12.77
N LEU A 10 2.29 -10.00 13.02
CA LEU A 10 3.36 -9.68 12.07
C LEU A 10 4.22 -10.93 11.77
N LEU A 11 4.53 -11.72 12.79
CA LEU A 11 5.33 -12.94 12.67
C LEU A 11 4.58 -14.03 11.86
N ILE A 12 3.29 -14.24 12.11
CA ILE A 12 2.46 -15.16 11.33
C ILE A 12 2.41 -14.75 9.85
N PHE A 13 2.25 -13.45 9.58
CA PHE A 13 2.17 -12.96 8.21
C PHE A 13 3.49 -13.06 7.45
N ILE A 14 4.62 -12.77 8.09
CA ILE A 14 5.96 -13.00 7.50
C ILE A 14 6.13 -14.48 7.19
N LEU A 15 5.70 -15.37 8.09
CA LEU A 15 5.78 -16.81 7.89
C LEU A 15 4.95 -17.26 6.69
N ILE A 16 3.73 -16.75 6.54
CA ILE A 16 2.87 -17.03 5.38
C ILE A 16 3.49 -16.47 4.09
N ALA A 17 3.96 -15.23 4.09
CA ALA A 17 4.62 -14.62 2.93
C ALA A 17 5.87 -15.44 2.51
N PHE A 18 6.67 -15.88 3.48
CA PHE A 18 7.85 -16.70 3.26
C PHE A 18 7.51 -18.11 2.75
N LEU A 19 6.45 -18.73 3.29
CA LEU A 19 5.95 -20.03 2.82
C LEU A 19 5.47 -19.94 1.37
N VAL A 20 4.76 -18.88 1.01
CA VAL A 20 4.28 -18.65 -0.36
C VAL A 20 5.45 -18.35 -1.31
N LEU A 21 6.46 -17.60 -0.87
CA LEU A 21 7.69 -17.33 -1.66
C LEU A 21 8.54 -18.58 -1.88
N ARG A 22 8.65 -19.47 -0.87
CA ARG A 22 9.49 -20.68 -0.94
C ARG A 22 8.92 -21.74 -1.87
N VAL A 23 7.63 -21.70 -2.21
CA VAL A 23 6.95 -22.85 -2.82
C VAL A 23 7.04 -22.98 -4.35
N GLU A 24 7.32 -21.96 -5.18
CA GLU A 24 7.80 -22.13 -6.60
C GLU A 24 7.78 -20.85 -7.46
N HIS A 25 8.70 -20.76 -8.43
CA HIS A 25 8.94 -19.66 -9.40
C HIS A 25 7.84 -19.45 -10.48
N GLY A 26 6.57 -19.71 -10.19
CA GLY A 26 5.46 -19.52 -11.14
C GLY A 26 4.81 -18.14 -11.04
N GLY A 27 4.90 -17.29 -12.08
CA GLY A 27 4.44 -15.88 -12.09
C GLY A 27 2.98 -15.60 -11.68
N ARG A 28 2.12 -16.63 -11.59
CA ARG A 28 0.76 -16.52 -11.02
C ARG A 28 0.76 -16.28 -9.50
N LYS A 29 1.74 -16.83 -8.78
CA LYS A 29 1.81 -16.74 -7.31
C LYS A 29 2.55 -15.50 -6.81
N VAL A 30 3.40 -14.87 -7.63
CA VAL A 30 4.00 -13.54 -7.35
C VAL A 30 2.90 -12.49 -7.16
N LYS A 31 1.82 -12.57 -7.94
CA LYS A 31 0.64 -11.71 -7.76
C LYS A 31 -0.01 -11.90 -6.39
N ILE A 32 -0.10 -13.14 -5.91
CA ILE A 32 -0.67 -13.47 -4.59
C ILE A 32 0.23 -12.92 -3.47
N VAL A 33 1.55 -13.10 -3.57
CA VAL A 33 2.51 -12.53 -2.61
C VAL A 33 2.40 -11.01 -2.59
N ALA A 34 2.39 -10.36 -3.76
CA ALA A 34 2.26 -8.90 -3.85
C ALA A 34 0.94 -8.42 -3.23
N LEU A 35 -0.17 -9.13 -3.45
CA LEU A 35 -1.48 -8.78 -2.89
C LEU A 35 -1.50 -8.95 -1.35
N ILE A 36 -0.89 -10.01 -0.81
CA ILE A 36 -0.71 -10.21 0.64
C ILE A 36 0.14 -9.08 1.23
N LEU A 37 1.22 -8.70 0.56
CA LEU A 37 2.15 -7.67 1.01
C LEU A 37 1.51 -6.28 0.99
N ILE A 38 0.72 -5.98 -0.04
CA ILE A 38 -0.11 -4.77 -0.11
C ILE A 38 -1.16 -4.77 1.00
N GLY A 39 -1.85 -5.89 1.24
CA GLY A 39 -2.81 -6.01 2.34
C GLY A 39 -2.16 -5.77 3.71
N LEU A 40 -0.95 -6.26 3.91
CA LEU A 40 -0.18 -6.06 5.13
C LEU A 40 0.19 -4.58 5.32
N LEU A 41 0.66 -3.93 4.25
CA LEU A 41 0.97 -2.50 4.23
C LEU A 41 -0.26 -1.65 4.58
N LEU A 42 -1.42 -1.97 4.00
CA LEU A 42 -2.68 -1.29 4.30
C LEU A 42 -3.09 -1.50 5.76
N TYR A 43 -2.97 -2.72 6.28
CA TYR A 43 -3.26 -3.01 7.69
C TYR A 43 -2.39 -2.18 8.64
N PHE A 44 -1.07 -2.15 8.44
CA PHE A 44 -0.17 -1.36 9.26
C PHE A 44 -0.43 0.14 9.14
N SER A 45 -0.69 0.62 7.93
CA SER A 45 -1.03 2.02 7.69
C SER A 45 -2.27 2.44 8.48
N ILE A 46 -3.35 1.66 8.40
CA ILE A 46 -4.61 1.95 9.10
C ILE A 46 -4.44 1.81 10.62
N ALA A 47 -3.78 0.75 11.09
CA ALA A 47 -3.56 0.53 12.51
C ALA A 47 -2.75 1.67 13.15
N ASN A 48 -1.75 2.18 12.43
CA ASN A 48 -0.94 3.32 12.89
C ASN A 48 -1.76 4.62 12.95
N LEU A 49 -2.61 4.86 11.94
CA LEU A 49 -3.50 6.01 11.87
C LEU A 49 -4.42 6.10 13.11
N PHE A 50 -5.09 4.99 13.45
CA PHE A 50 -5.98 4.94 14.61
C PHE A 50 -5.25 4.99 15.96
N THR A 51 -4.00 4.51 16.02
CA THR A 51 -3.16 4.61 17.23
C THR A 51 -2.73 6.06 17.49
N SER A 52 -2.46 6.83 16.44
CA SER A 52 -2.01 8.23 16.56
C SER A 52 -3.13 9.20 16.95
N GLU A 53 -4.36 8.96 16.50
CA GLU A 53 -5.49 9.90 16.63
C GLU A 53 -6.28 9.80 17.95
N LYS A 54 -5.89 8.88 18.86
CA LYS A 54 -6.58 8.56 20.13
C LYS A 54 -8.11 8.57 19.97
N VAL A 55 -8.61 7.83 18.98
CA VAL A 55 -10.04 7.81 18.68
C VAL A 55 -10.76 6.88 19.64
N ASP A 56 -11.66 7.44 20.46
CA ASP A 56 -12.50 6.66 21.36
C ASP A 56 -13.73 6.11 20.61
N LEU A 57 -13.64 4.86 20.18
CA LEU A 57 -14.70 4.16 19.44
C LEU A 57 -15.93 3.81 20.31
N THR A 58 -15.88 4.04 21.62
CA THR A 58 -17.01 3.76 22.52
C THR A 58 -18.05 4.89 22.53
N SER A 59 -17.70 6.06 22.01
CA SER A 59 -18.60 7.21 21.91
C SER A 59 -19.14 7.39 20.48
N PRO A 60 -20.41 7.78 20.31
CA PRO A 60 -20.98 8.09 18.99
C PRO A 60 -20.17 9.16 18.23
N ARG A 61 -19.61 10.13 18.97
CA ARG A 61 -18.73 11.18 18.41
C ARG A 61 -17.41 10.60 17.89
N GLY A 62 -16.82 9.63 18.59
CA GLY A 62 -15.58 9.00 18.15
C GLY A 62 -15.77 8.07 16.96
N ILE A 63 -16.93 7.42 16.82
CA ILE A 63 -17.28 6.66 15.60
C ILE A 63 -17.33 7.59 14.38
N ILE A 64 -18.02 8.74 14.50
CA ILE A 64 -18.07 9.72 13.42
C ILE A 64 -16.66 10.21 13.08
N LYS A 65 -15.84 10.55 14.08
CA LYS A 65 -14.45 10.96 13.89
C LYS A 65 -13.64 9.87 13.18
N ALA A 66 -13.78 8.60 13.56
CA ALA A 66 -13.11 7.46 12.93
C ALA A 66 -13.45 7.34 11.44
N VAL A 67 -14.73 7.52 11.09
CA VAL A 67 -15.20 7.49 9.70
C VAL A 67 -14.56 8.62 8.89
N TYR A 68 -14.54 9.85 9.41
CA TYR A 68 -13.89 10.98 8.74
C TYR A 68 -12.39 10.75 8.54
N ILE A 69 -11.70 10.24 9.56
CA ILE A 69 -10.26 9.92 9.48
C ILE A 69 -10.01 8.84 8.42
N TYR A 70 -10.83 7.79 8.38
CA TYR A 70 -10.70 6.70 7.41
C TYR A 70 -10.89 7.19 5.97
N PHE A 71 -11.96 7.93 5.69
CA PHE A 71 -12.21 8.46 4.35
C PHE A 71 -11.21 9.55 3.95
N GLY A 72 -10.76 10.38 4.90
CA GLY A 72 -9.70 11.36 4.66
C GLY A 72 -8.39 10.70 4.27
N TRP A 73 -7.98 9.66 5.00
CA TRP A 73 -6.80 8.87 4.67
C TRP A 73 -6.93 8.16 3.31
N LEU A 74 -8.09 7.57 3.02
CA LEU A 74 -8.35 6.94 1.72
C LEU A 74 -8.22 7.93 0.57
N GLY A 75 -8.82 9.12 0.69
CA GLY A 75 -8.74 10.16 -0.34
C GLY A 75 -7.32 10.67 -0.57
N GLN A 76 -6.57 10.90 0.51
CA GLN A 76 -5.17 11.31 0.43
C GLN A 76 -4.29 10.22 -0.18
N THR A 77 -4.52 8.96 0.18
CA THR A 77 -3.77 7.82 -0.37
C THR A 77 -4.08 7.63 -1.85
N ALA A 78 -5.35 7.73 -2.25
CA ALA A 78 -5.77 7.60 -3.64
C ALA A 78 -5.20 8.70 -4.54
N SER A 79 -5.23 9.96 -4.09
CA SER A 79 -4.62 11.08 -4.83
C SER A 79 -3.10 10.90 -4.97
N THR A 80 -2.42 10.52 -3.90
CA THR A 80 -0.97 10.25 -3.94
C THR A 80 -0.63 9.12 -4.92
N LEU A 81 -1.39 8.03 -4.91
CA LEU A 81 -1.20 6.91 -5.85
C LEU A 81 -1.47 7.33 -7.30
N TRP A 82 -2.50 8.14 -7.53
CA TRP A 82 -2.79 8.69 -8.85
C TRP A 82 -1.65 9.56 -9.36
N ASP A 83 -1.11 10.45 -8.53
CA ASP A 83 -0.01 11.34 -8.89
C ASP A 83 1.27 10.56 -9.23
N ILE A 84 1.59 9.52 -8.45
CA ILE A 84 2.73 8.63 -8.73
C ILE A 84 2.53 7.89 -10.06
N GLY A 85 1.32 7.37 -10.29
CA GLY A 85 0.98 6.68 -11.54
C GLY A 85 1.09 7.61 -12.75
N ALA A 86 0.45 8.78 -12.69
CA ALA A 86 0.48 9.78 -13.75
C ALA A 86 1.90 10.30 -14.01
N GLY A 87 2.70 10.51 -12.96
CA GLY A 87 4.10 10.88 -13.06
C GLY A 87 4.92 9.80 -13.78
N THR A 88 4.72 8.53 -13.43
CA THR A 88 5.39 7.39 -14.07
C THR A 88 5.04 7.29 -15.55
N PHE A 89 3.76 7.43 -15.91
CA PHE A 89 3.32 7.42 -17.31
C PHE A 89 3.94 8.55 -18.12
N ARG A 90 4.02 9.76 -17.55
CA ARG A 90 4.67 10.91 -18.21
C ARG A 90 6.17 10.68 -18.41
N THR A 91 6.87 10.15 -17.40
CA THR A 91 8.31 9.88 -17.50
C THR A 91 8.61 8.82 -18.56
N VAL A 92 7.87 7.72 -18.58
CA VAL A 92 8.05 6.67 -19.59
C VAL A 92 7.64 7.17 -20.97
N GLY A 93 6.53 7.90 -21.08
CA GLY A 93 6.10 8.49 -22.35
C GLY A 93 7.11 9.48 -22.93
N ASN A 94 7.67 10.35 -22.08
CA ASN A 94 8.74 11.25 -22.49
C ASN A 94 9.99 10.49 -22.94
N ALA A 95 10.42 9.48 -22.19
CA ALA A 95 11.60 8.68 -22.55
C ALA A 95 11.45 7.97 -23.91
N ILE A 96 10.25 7.50 -24.25
CA ILE A 96 9.96 6.91 -25.57
C ILE A 96 10.07 7.96 -26.68
N ASN A 97 9.48 9.15 -26.48
CA ASN A 97 9.51 10.22 -27.49
C ASN A 97 10.92 10.77 -27.74
N PHE A 98 11.75 10.86 -26.69
CA PHE A 98 13.17 11.25 -26.85
C PHE A 98 13.95 10.23 -27.68
N ASN A 99 13.77 8.94 -27.44
CA ASN A 99 14.46 7.88 -28.18
C ASN A 99 14.05 7.82 -29.68
N VAL A 100 12.79 8.12 -29.99
CA VAL A 100 12.29 8.17 -31.39
C VAL A 100 12.87 9.38 -32.14
N THR A 101 13.09 10.50 -31.45
CA THR A 101 13.63 11.74 -32.07
C THR A 101 15.14 11.63 -32.35
N GLU A 102 15.89 10.85 -31.58
CA GLU A 102 17.31 10.57 -31.84
C GLU A 102 17.54 9.50 -32.92
N SER A 103 16.58 8.59 -33.14
CA SER A 103 16.73 7.48 -34.09
C SER A 103 16.31 7.82 -35.54
N ASP A 104 15.84 9.04 -35.79
CA ASP A 104 15.53 9.55 -37.13
C ASP A 104 16.53 10.67 -37.48
N PRO A 105 17.76 10.34 -37.90
CA PRO A 105 18.67 11.33 -38.46
C PRO A 105 18.23 11.63 -39.90
N GLU A 106 17.76 12.86 -40.14
CA GLU A 106 17.79 13.42 -41.50
C GLU A 106 19.21 13.45 -42.06
#